data_AF-A0A7Y0PFY0-F1
#
_entry.id   AF-A0A7Y0PFY0-F1
#
_cell.length_a   1.000
_cell.length_b   1.000
_cell.length_c   1.000
_cell.angle_alpha   90.00
_cell.angle_beta   90.00
_cell.angle_gamma   90.00
#
_symmetry.space_group_name_H-M   'P 1'
#
loop_
_entity.id
_entity.type
_entity.pdbx_description
1 polymer ?
#
loop_
_entity_poly.entity_id
_entity_poly.type
_entity_poly.pdbx_seq_one_letter_code
_entity_poly.pdbx_strand_id
1 'polypeptide(L)'
;MTAAHRLAGPRHAVPRRHPLIIAFVVLVILGAGGFELWRSVAHEGPPDVAAAGPGYWVSTHGSDRAAGTPASPWRTIQHAVALAPAGSKIFVRGGNYAPFQLDRAGLTVTSAPGERATIVGRSGTRNVVTVTAGGTTVANLTVQGCVPNPRANVDITGDEGSGIRIDQTGKVTVSGVTVRDSDGHNAAGLPVGCYGVLVTDSTDVHVTKSDVYHNGAGIVVSGGGGRGVLVDDNDVHDQNVIIWNSAAPDDDFGGYGLAATFVSESPGPVFRGNTVQRNHGESSDYGDDGGGMELYDASNITISQNTFEANDGVMETGTSGRSACGGTVFSDNKAIGTGPDFDTGLVLRCGTGMVISGNTFTNMAKFTFLLQTGGDFAGKIDGTRITGNEVTRRAGVAIWRLQYASAQPTGLAIEHNRYAGPATGFAILHGVSSEDTVTFDGWRAATGFDAGSSVSDP
;
A
#
# COMPACT_ATOMS: atom_id res chain seq x y z
N MET A 1 43.66 59.66 -47.93
CA MET A 1 44.43 60.89 -47.64
C MET A 1 44.15 61.23 -46.19
N THR A 2 45.06 61.35 -45.23
CA THR A 2 46.53 61.42 -45.22
C THR A 2 46.95 61.17 -43.77
N ALA A 3 48.17 60.68 -43.59
CA ALA A 3 48.79 60.33 -42.31
C ALA A 3 48.87 61.47 -41.29
N ALA A 4 48.91 61.11 -40.00
CA ALA A 4 49.53 61.93 -38.97
C ALA A 4 50.29 61.02 -37.99
N HIS A 5 51.60 60.90 -38.23
CA HIS A 5 52.59 60.50 -37.23
C HIS A 5 52.73 61.60 -36.17
N ARG A 6 52.79 61.24 -34.89
CA ARG A 6 53.60 61.98 -33.91
C ARG A 6 54.35 61.03 -32.98
N LEU A 7 55.56 61.48 -32.67
CA LEU A 7 56.69 60.78 -32.10
C LEU A 7 56.61 60.60 -30.57
N ALA A 8 57.25 59.51 -30.17
CA ALA A 8 57.81 59.10 -28.88
C ALA A 8 58.14 60.17 -27.82
N GLY A 9 57.88 59.80 -26.57
CA GLY A 9 58.65 60.19 -25.38
C GLY A 9 58.89 58.94 -24.51
N PRO A 10 60.10 58.71 -23.98
CA PRO A 10 60.47 57.46 -23.31
C PRO A 10 60.10 57.51 -21.83
N ARG A 11 59.90 56.34 -21.18
CA ARG A 11 60.30 56.11 -19.78
C ARG A 11 60.08 54.66 -19.30
N HIS A 12 61.17 54.13 -18.75
CA HIS A 12 61.32 53.09 -17.72
C HIS A 12 60.88 51.64 -18.00
N ALA A 13 61.89 50.82 -18.30
CA ALA A 13 61.82 49.37 -18.18
C ALA A 13 61.82 48.94 -16.71
N VAL A 14 60.82 48.14 -16.31
CA VAL A 14 60.74 47.42 -15.03
C VAL A 14 61.19 45.97 -15.28
N PRO A 15 62.03 45.36 -14.42
CA PRO A 15 62.54 44.01 -14.65
C PRO A 15 61.46 42.95 -14.39
N ARG A 16 61.33 42.00 -15.33
CA ARG A 16 60.53 40.78 -15.18
C ARG A 16 61.11 39.90 -14.09
N ARG A 17 60.34 39.62 -13.03
CA ARG A 17 60.59 38.50 -12.08
C ARG A 17 59.65 37.35 -12.43
N HIS A 18 60.23 36.15 -12.57
CA HIS A 18 59.56 34.89 -12.88
C HIS A 18 58.68 34.39 -11.72
N PRO A 19 57.41 33.98 -11.93
CA PRO A 19 56.66 33.20 -10.96
C PRO A 19 56.69 31.72 -11.38
N LEU A 20 57.67 30.96 -10.91
CA LEU A 20 57.76 29.51 -11.17
C LEU A 20 57.58 28.66 -9.91
N ILE A 21 57.06 29.21 -8.81
CA ILE A 21 56.93 28.49 -7.52
C ILE A 21 55.48 28.44 -6.98
N ILE A 22 54.48 29.06 -7.64
CA ILE A 22 53.07 29.01 -7.18
C ILE A 22 52.22 27.96 -7.91
N ALA A 23 52.75 27.29 -8.95
CA ALA A 23 52.00 26.26 -9.67
C ALA A 23 52.04 24.86 -9.02
N PHE A 24 52.94 24.60 -8.07
CA PHE A 24 53.09 23.25 -7.49
C PHE A 24 52.33 23.06 -6.16
N VAL A 25 52.01 24.13 -5.42
CA VAL A 25 51.30 24.03 -4.13
C VAL A 25 49.78 24.06 -4.30
N VAL A 26 49.27 24.69 -5.36
CA VAL A 26 47.82 24.72 -5.66
C VAL A 26 47.31 23.38 -6.24
N LEU A 27 48.17 22.61 -6.90
CA LEU A 27 47.81 21.29 -7.45
C LEU A 27 47.69 20.20 -6.38
N VAL A 28 48.41 20.34 -5.25
CA VAL A 28 48.38 19.38 -4.13
C VAL A 28 47.15 19.58 -3.22
N ILE A 29 46.68 20.82 -3.06
CA ILE A 29 45.52 21.12 -2.21
C ILE A 29 44.18 20.82 -2.91
N LEU A 30 44.10 20.98 -4.25
CA LEU A 30 42.96 20.48 -5.04
C LEU A 30 42.92 18.95 -5.14
N GLY A 31 44.08 18.28 -5.04
CA GLY A 31 44.18 16.83 -4.99
C GLY A 31 43.68 16.24 -3.65
N ALA A 32 44.01 16.85 -2.51
CA ALA A 32 43.64 16.32 -1.19
C ALA A 32 42.14 16.46 -0.88
N GLY A 33 41.54 17.62 -1.17
CA GLY A 33 40.09 17.82 -0.97
C GLY A 33 39.23 17.05 -1.99
N GLY A 34 39.72 16.91 -3.23
CA GLY A 34 39.09 16.05 -4.23
C GLY A 34 39.21 14.56 -3.92
N PHE A 35 40.29 14.12 -3.27
CA PHE A 35 40.50 12.72 -2.88
C PHE A 35 39.65 12.30 -1.67
N GLU A 36 39.39 13.20 -0.71
CA GLU A 36 38.46 12.96 0.40
C GLU A 36 36.99 12.92 -0.07
N LEU A 37 36.57 13.85 -0.96
CA LEU A 37 35.25 13.80 -1.59
C LEU A 37 35.08 12.59 -2.53
N TRP A 38 36.14 12.18 -3.23
CA TRP A 38 36.11 10.98 -4.08
C TRP A 38 36.11 9.70 -3.24
N ARG A 39 36.80 9.67 -2.08
CA ARG A 39 36.72 8.56 -1.10
C ARG A 39 35.31 8.41 -0.51
N SER A 40 34.61 9.50 -0.20
CA SER A 40 33.26 9.43 0.36
C SER A 40 32.19 9.01 -0.66
N VAL A 41 32.45 9.18 -1.96
CA VAL A 41 31.52 8.78 -3.04
C VAL A 41 31.90 7.44 -3.68
N ALA A 42 33.18 7.04 -3.66
CA ALA A 42 33.67 5.83 -4.34
C ALA A 42 34.06 4.68 -3.40
N HIS A 43 34.08 4.89 -2.08
CA HIS A 43 34.45 3.84 -1.13
C HIS A 43 33.28 3.51 -0.20
N GLU A 44 32.61 2.38 -0.49
CA GLU A 44 31.69 1.75 0.44
C GLU A 44 32.47 1.33 1.70
N GLY A 45 32.05 1.82 2.88
CA GLY A 45 32.71 1.49 4.15
C GLY A 45 32.72 -0.03 4.41
N PRO A 46 33.58 -0.53 5.33
CA PRO A 46 33.57 -1.94 5.67
C PRO A 46 32.19 -2.36 6.20
N PRO A 47 31.68 -3.53 5.79
CA PRO A 47 30.38 -4.02 6.27
C PRO A 47 30.40 -4.34 7.77
N ASP A 48 29.28 -4.11 8.46
CA ASP A 48 29.11 -4.54 9.86
C ASP A 48 28.79 -6.05 9.93
N VAL A 49 29.85 -6.84 9.79
CA VAL A 49 29.77 -8.32 9.84
C VAL A 49 29.36 -8.82 11.23
N ALA A 50 29.73 -8.09 12.28
CA ALA A 50 29.44 -8.49 13.65
C ALA A 50 27.94 -8.39 13.95
N ALA A 51 27.29 -7.31 13.51
CA ALA A 51 25.83 -7.16 13.62
C ALA A 51 25.07 -8.11 12.68
N ALA A 52 25.58 -8.37 11.49
CA ALA A 52 24.90 -9.19 10.48
C ALA A 52 24.90 -10.69 10.84
N GLY A 53 26.03 -11.20 11.35
CA GLY A 53 26.27 -12.63 11.52
C GLY A 53 26.60 -13.33 10.19
N PRO A 54 26.49 -14.68 10.13
CA PRO A 54 26.87 -15.45 8.95
C PRO A 54 25.90 -15.23 7.78
N GLY A 55 26.44 -15.08 6.57
CA GLY A 55 25.68 -14.97 5.33
C GLY A 55 26.52 -14.47 4.16
N TYR A 56 25.84 -14.21 3.05
CA TYR A 56 26.42 -13.74 1.81
C TYR A 56 26.16 -12.25 1.61
N TRP A 57 27.02 -11.59 0.86
CA TRP A 57 27.01 -10.14 0.73
C TRP A 57 26.87 -9.71 -0.72
N VAL A 58 26.03 -8.69 -0.94
CA VAL A 58 25.80 -8.05 -2.23
C VAL A 58 26.09 -6.57 -2.08
N SER A 59 26.88 -5.99 -2.99
CA SER A 59 27.20 -4.56 -3.04
C SER A 59 27.18 -4.07 -4.47
N THR A 60 26.73 -2.83 -4.69
CA THR A 60 26.87 -2.15 -5.99
C THR A 60 28.33 -2.00 -6.45
N HIS A 61 29.30 -2.06 -5.53
CA HIS A 61 30.74 -2.03 -5.78
C HIS A 61 31.37 -3.43 -5.89
N GLY A 62 30.57 -4.48 -5.70
CA GLY A 62 31.00 -5.87 -5.78
C GLY A 62 31.18 -6.40 -7.20
N SER A 63 31.37 -7.73 -7.31
CA SER A 63 31.50 -8.43 -8.58
C SER A 63 30.80 -9.78 -8.54
N ASP A 64 30.00 -10.11 -9.55
CA ASP A 64 29.39 -11.45 -9.69
C ASP A 64 30.41 -12.56 -10.05
N ARG A 65 31.70 -12.23 -10.07
CA ARG A 65 32.82 -13.20 -10.11
C ARG A 65 33.46 -13.42 -8.74
N ALA A 66 33.05 -12.65 -7.73
CA ALA A 66 33.57 -12.73 -6.37
C ALA A 66 32.95 -13.89 -5.60
N ALA A 67 33.41 -14.08 -4.36
CA ALA A 67 33.00 -15.20 -3.51
C ALA A 67 31.71 -14.94 -2.70
N GLY A 68 31.11 -13.74 -2.78
CA GLY A 68 29.93 -13.38 -1.98
C GLY A 68 30.23 -13.18 -0.49
N THR A 69 31.50 -12.95 -0.15
CA THR A 69 31.95 -12.70 1.24
C THR A 69 31.87 -11.20 1.55
N PRO A 70 31.88 -10.77 2.83
CA PRO A 70 31.85 -9.34 3.14
C PRO A 70 33.00 -8.54 2.51
N ALA A 71 34.19 -9.13 2.41
CA ALA A 71 35.37 -8.50 1.79
C ALA A 71 35.41 -8.64 0.25
N SER A 72 34.55 -9.47 -0.33
CA SER A 72 34.47 -9.71 -1.77
C SER A 72 33.02 -10.03 -2.14
N PRO A 73 32.12 -9.04 -2.04
CA PRO A 73 30.69 -9.24 -2.23
C PRO A 73 30.34 -9.46 -3.70
N TRP A 74 29.21 -10.12 -3.93
CA TRP A 74 28.59 -10.16 -5.26
C TRP A 74 28.04 -8.80 -5.65
N ARG A 75 27.77 -8.59 -6.95
CA ARG A 75 27.28 -7.30 -7.43
C ARG A 75 25.76 -7.24 -7.48
N THR A 76 25.13 -8.35 -7.85
CA THR A 76 23.68 -8.40 -8.10
C THR A 76 22.97 -9.34 -7.13
N ILE A 77 21.75 -8.96 -6.76
CA ILE A 77 20.89 -9.77 -5.88
C ILE A 77 20.49 -11.06 -6.59
N GLN A 78 20.15 -11.00 -7.88
CA GLN A 78 19.77 -12.19 -8.65
C GLN A 78 20.89 -13.24 -8.67
N HIS A 79 22.15 -12.81 -8.80
CA HIS A 79 23.29 -13.73 -8.74
C HIS A 79 23.42 -14.38 -7.36
N ALA A 80 23.21 -13.60 -6.28
CA ALA A 80 23.22 -14.14 -4.92
C ALA A 80 22.11 -15.16 -4.67
N VAL A 81 20.90 -14.89 -5.17
CA VAL A 81 19.76 -15.82 -5.10
C VAL A 81 20.09 -17.13 -5.81
N ALA A 82 20.72 -17.07 -7.00
CA ALA A 82 21.10 -18.24 -7.76
C ALA A 82 22.17 -19.10 -7.05
N LEU A 83 23.12 -18.48 -6.33
CA LEU A 83 24.33 -19.17 -5.84
C LEU A 83 24.40 -19.46 -4.35
N ALA A 84 23.72 -18.72 -3.47
CA ALA A 84 23.78 -18.99 -2.02
C ALA A 84 23.33 -20.44 -1.73
N PRO A 85 23.47 -21.02 -0.55
CA PRO A 85 22.72 -22.25 -0.21
C PRO A 85 21.32 -21.96 0.35
N ALA A 86 20.38 -22.91 0.28
CA ALA A 86 19.11 -22.79 1.01
C ALA A 86 19.37 -22.63 2.52
N GLY A 87 18.54 -21.86 3.21
CA GLY A 87 18.73 -21.48 4.61
C GLY A 87 19.66 -20.27 4.82
N SER A 88 20.26 -19.73 3.76
CA SER A 88 21.22 -18.62 3.89
C SER A 88 20.55 -17.26 3.96
N LYS A 89 21.24 -16.33 4.62
CA LYS A 89 20.97 -14.89 4.56
C LYS A 89 21.83 -14.23 3.50
N ILE A 90 21.23 -13.33 2.74
CA ILE A 90 21.87 -12.45 1.76
C ILE A 90 21.70 -11.01 2.28
N PHE A 91 22.81 -10.42 2.69
CA PHE A 91 22.91 -9.04 3.16
C PHE A 91 23.24 -8.12 1.98
N VAL A 92 22.32 -7.21 1.67
CA VAL A 92 22.43 -6.27 0.56
C VAL A 92 22.88 -4.93 1.09
N ARG A 93 24.07 -4.49 0.70
CA ARG A 93 24.62 -3.18 1.06
C ARG A 93 23.77 -2.05 0.46
N GLY A 94 23.82 -0.88 1.07
CA GLY A 94 23.13 0.32 0.60
C GLY A 94 23.46 0.63 -0.86
N GLY A 95 22.43 0.99 -1.63
CA GLY A 95 22.57 1.27 -3.06
C GLY A 95 21.34 0.87 -3.86
N ASN A 96 21.37 1.17 -5.16
CA ASN A 96 20.28 0.89 -6.08
C ASN A 96 20.55 -0.40 -6.86
N TYR A 97 19.60 -1.34 -6.80
CA TYR A 97 19.66 -2.63 -7.46
C TYR A 97 18.54 -2.79 -8.47
N ALA A 98 18.79 -3.66 -9.45
CA ALA A 98 17.77 -4.05 -10.43
C ALA A 98 16.72 -4.96 -9.79
N PRO A 99 15.51 -5.05 -10.40
CA PRO A 99 14.51 -6.05 -10.03
C PRO A 99 15.07 -7.47 -10.00
N PHE A 100 14.50 -8.32 -9.14
CA PHE A 100 14.96 -9.71 -9.00
C PHE A 100 13.81 -10.68 -8.68
N GLN A 101 14.07 -11.96 -8.89
CA GLN A 101 13.18 -13.06 -8.57
C GLN A 101 13.79 -13.92 -7.45
N LEU A 102 12.99 -14.20 -6.44
CA LEU A 102 13.29 -15.11 -5.35
C LEU A 102 12.58 -16.44 -5.61
N ASP A 103 13.18 -17.21 -6.52
CA ASP A 103 12.70 -18.49 -7.06
C ASP A 103 13.33 -19.70 -6.36
N ARG A 104 14.07 -19.46 -5.27
CA ARG A 104 14.73 -20.51 -4.52
C ARG A 104 14.39 -20.49 -3.03
N ALA A 105 14.00 -21.66 -2.54
CA ALA A 105 13.46 -21.83 -1.20
C ALA A 105 14.49 -21.57 -0.09
N GLY A 106 13.98 -21.19 1.08
CA GLY A 106 14.78 -21.08 2.30
C GLY A 106 15.70 -19.86 2.37
N LEU A 107 15.55 -18.87 1.47
CA LEU A 107 16.44 -17.72 1.42
C LEU A 107 15.88 -16.51 2.17
N THR A 108 16.74 -15.80 2.89
CA THR A 108 16.45 -14.45 3.41
C THR A 108 17.24 -13.42 2.61
N VAL A 109 16.57 -12.47 1.97
CA VAL A 109 17.18 -11.30 1.35
C VAL A 109 16.85 -10.08 2.20
N THR A 110 17.88 -9.40 2.71
CA THR A 110 17.68 -8.24 3.59
C THR A 110 18.78 -7.20 3.43
N SER A 111 18.50 -5.94 3.75
CA SER A 111 19.55 -4.92 3.81
C SER A 111 20.61 -5.30 4.85
N ALA A 112 21.86 -4.92 4.59
CA ALA A 112 22.93 -5.01 5.57
C ALA A 112 22.57 -4.16 6.83
N PRO A 113 23.02 -4.57 8.03
CA PRO A 113 22.72 -3.82 9.26
C PRO A 113 23.11 -2.35 9.17
N GLY A 114 22.20 -1.46 9.57
CA GLY A 114 22.42 -0.01 9.52
C GLY A 114 22.36 0.60 8.11
N GLU A 115 22.11 -0.20 7.09
CA GLU A 115 22.02 0.23 5.69
C GLU A 115 20.62 -0.02 5.13
N ARG A 116 20.31 0.61 3.98
CA ARG A 116 19.05 0.40 3.25
C ARG A 116 19.35 0.23 1.77
N ALA A 117 19.15 -0.98 1.26
CA ALA A 117 19.19 -1.26 -0.17
C ALA A 117 17.86 -0.90 -0.83
N THR A 118 17.93 -0.34 -2.03
CA THR A 118 16.77 0.08 -2.82
C THR A 118 16.69 -0.73 -4.10
N ILE A 119 15.56 -1.41 -4.32
CA ILE A 119 15.25 -2.12 -5.56
C ILE A 119 14.42 -1.18 -6.43
N VAL A 120 14.95 -0.82 -7.58
CA VAL A 120 14.35 0.21 -8.44
C VAL A 120 13.64 -0.47 -9.60
N GLY A 121 12.34 -0.27 -9.70
CA GLY A 121 11.52 -0.75 -10.81
C GLY A 121 11.95 -0.15 -12.15
N ARG A 122 11.58 -0.85 -13.23
CA ARG A 122 11.95 -0.50 -14.60
C ARG A 122 10.83 -0.88 -15.54
N SER A 123 10.59 -0.05 -16.56
CA SER A 123 9.66 -0.39 -17.64
C SER A 123 9.99 -1.76 -18.25
N GLY A 124 8.95 -2.52 -18.58
CA GLY A 124 9.08 -3.89 -19.09
C GLY A 124 9.31 -4.95 -18.01
N THR A 125 9.45 -4.56 -16.74
CA THR A 125 9.45 -5.51 -15.60
C THR A 125 8.08 -5.48 -14.94
N ARG A 126 7.34 -6.60 -15.00
CA ARG A 126 5.99 -6.68 -14.39
C ARG A 126 6.03 -6.46 -12.88
N ASN A 127 6.96 -7.09 -12.17
CA ASN A 127 7.09 -6.93 -10.71
C ASN A 127 8.52 -6.57 -10.33
N VAL A 128 8.72 -5.67 -9.36
CA VAL A 128 10.05 -5.26 -8.93
C VAL A 128 10.74 -6.37 -8.13
N VAL A 129 9.98 -7.06 -7.27
CA VAL A 129 10.40 -8.29 -6.59
C VAL A 129 9.33 -9.36 -6.79
N THR A 130 9.70 -10.51 -7.35
CA THR A 130 8.80 -11.68 -7.44
C THR A 130 9.27 -12.78 -6.52
N VAL A 131 8.40 -13.34 -5.70
CA VAL A 131 8.67 -14.49 -4.82
C VAL A 131 7.80 -15.66 -5.25
N THR A 132 8.43 -16.73 -5.74
CA THR A 132 7.75 -17.95 -6.19
C THR A 132 8.21 -19.21 -5.45
N ALA A 133 9.18 -19.06 -4.54
CA ALA A 133 9.65 -20.15 -3.69
C ALA A 133 9.23 -19.95 -2.24
N GLY A 134 9.05 -21.07 -1.52
CA GLY A 134 8.60 -21.06 -0.14
C GLY A 134 9.73 -21.03 0.89
N GLY A 135 9.39 -20.71 2.14
CA GLY A 135 10.36 -20.61 3.23
C GLY A 135 11.30 -19.41 3.08
N THR A 136 10.87 -18.38 2.38
CA THR A 136 11.70 -17.22 2.03
C THR A 136 11.35 -15.98 2.84
N THR A 137 12.29 -15.05 2.94
CA THR A 137 12.07 -13.77 3.60
C THR A 137 12.63 -12.63 2.75
N VAL A 138 11.83 -11.57 2.58
CA VAL A 138 12.24 -10.28 2.03
C VAL A 138 12.11 -9.27 3.17
N ALA A 139 13.23 -8.69 3.61
CA ALA A 139 13.20 -7.83 4.79
C ALA A 139 14.03 -6.57 4.71
N ASN A 140 13.55 -5.48 5.31
CA ASN A 140 14.29 -4.23 5.47
C ASN A 140 14.80 -3.62 4.16
N LEU A 141 14.14 -3.86 3.03
CA LEU A 141 14.47 -3.28 1.72
C LEU A 141 13.55 -2.10 1.43
N THR A 142 14.03 -1.15 0.63
CA THR A 142 13.15 -0.24 -0.11
C THR A 142 12.88 -0.83 -1.49
N VAL A 143 11.62 -0.90 -1.90
CA VAL A 143 11.19 -1.22 -3.26
C VAL A 143 10.48 0.01 -3.79
N GLN A 144 10.95 0.58 -4.90
CA GLN A 144 10.38 1.82 -5.40
C GLN A 144 10.29 1.88 -6.92
N GLY A 145 9.44 2.77 -7.43
CA GLY A 145 9.41 3.06 -8.87
C GLY A 145 8.91 1.89 -9.70
N CYS A 146 7.92 1.14 -9.19
CA CYS A 146 7.24 0.15 -10.01
C CYS A 146 6.59 0.86 -11.21
N VAL A 147 6.79 0.30 -12.41
CA VAL A 147 6.24 0.84 -13.64
C VAL A 147 5.17 -0.13 -14.13
N PRO A 148 3.88 0.25 -14.10
CA PRO A 148 2.82 -0.67 -14.43
C PRO A 148 2.80 -1.05 -15.91
N ASN A 149 2.19 -2.20 -16.22
CA ASN A 149 1.93 -2.62 -17.59
C ASN A 149 0.90 -1.67 -18.23
N PRO A 150 1.27 -0.90 -19.28
CA PRO A 150 0.34 0.06 -19.88
C PRO A 150 -0.82 -0.61 -20.63
N ARG A 151 -0.75 -1.91 -20.89
CA ARG A 151 -1.80 -2.71 -21.54
C ARG A 151 -2.18 -3.91 -20.68
N ALA A 152 -2.33 -3.68 -19.37
CA ALA A 152 -2.75 -4.72 -18.45
C ALA A 152 -4.08 -5.34 -18.90
N ASN A 153 -4.20 -6.65 -18.73
CA ASN A 153 -5.46 -7.35 -18.85
C ASN A 153 -6.11 -7.48 -17.47
N VAL A 154 -7.21 -6.77 -17.24
CA VAL A 154 -7.97 -6.78 -15.97
C VAL A 154 -8.48 -8.17 -15.56
N ASP A 155 -8.63 -9.09 -16.52
CA ASP A 155 -9.02 -10.47 -16.24
C ASP A 155 -7.88 -11.30 -15.63
N ILE A 156 -6.65 -10.76 -15.60
CA ILE A 156 -5.46 -11.41 -15.06
C ILE A 156 -5.02 -10.66 -13.80
N THR A 157 -5.21 -11.26 -12.63
CA THR A 157 -4.81 -10.69 -11.35
C THR A 157 -3.36 -10.19 -11.34
N GLY A 158 -3.21 -8.89 -11.10
CA GLY A 158 -1.93 -8.21 -10.99
C GLY A 158 -1.16 -8.08 -12.30
N ASP A 159 -1.83 -8.04 -13.45
CA ASP A 159 -1.17 -7.79 -14.75
C ASP A 159 -0.63 -6.37 -14.88
N GLU A 160 -1.18 -5.43 -14.11
CA GLU A 160 -0.69 -4.07 -13.92
C GLU A 160 0.71 -4.07 -13.31
N GLY A 161 1.04 -5.05 -12.46
CA GLY A 161 2.35 -5.20 -11.86
C GLY A 161 2.40 -4.85 -10.38
N SER A 162 3.52 -5.16 -9.73
CA SER A 162 3.65 -5.00 -8.28
C SER A 162 5.04 -4.55 -7.84
N GLY A 163 5.13 -3.82 -6.74
CA GLY A 163 6.37 -3.64 -6.00
C GLY A 163 6.90 -5.00 -5.55
N ILE A 164 6.12 -5.73 -4.74
CA ILE A 164 6.44 -7.10 -4.31
C ILE A 164 5.26 -8.01 -4.66
N ARG A 165 5.51 -9.05 -5.46
CA ARG A 165 4.53 -10.10 -5.74
C ARG A 165 4.95 -11.42 -5.11
N ILE A 166 4.06 -12.03 -4.33
CA ILE A 166 4.17 -13.40 -3.82
C ILE A 166 3.17 -14.23 -4.60
N ASP A 167 3.64 -15.21 -5.36
CA ASP A 167 2.84 -15.87 -6.38
C ASP A 167 2.90 -17.39 -6.21
N GLN A 168 1.75 -18.02 -6.04
CA GLN A 168 1.57 -19.48 -6.03
C GLN A 168 2.55 -20.23 -5.10
N THR A 169 2.79 -19.69 -3.91
CA THR A 169 3.77 -20.22 -2.95
C THR A 169 3.27 -20.12 -1.51
N GLY A 170 4.12 -20.46 -0.54
CA GLY A 170 3.81 -20.22 0.86
C GLY A 170 4.99 -20.27 1.81
N LYS A 171 4.75 -19.97 3.10
CA LYS A 171 5.79 -19.76 4.12
C LYS A 171 6.73 -18.63 3.73
N VAL A 172 6.14 -17.49 3.37
CA VAL A 172 6.89 -16.29 2.96
C VAL A 172 6.73 -15.22 4.04
N THR A 173 7.81 -14.51 4.33
CA THR A 173 7.75 -13.33 5.20
C THR A 173 8.23 -12.10 4.45
N VAL A 174 7.43 -11.05 4.43
CA VAL A 174 7.80 -9.70 4.01
C VAL A 174 7.76 -8.83 5.26
N SER A 175 8.90 -8.23 5.64
CA SER A 175 8.96 -7.51 6.92
C SER A 175 9.87 -6.28 6.90
N GLY A 176 9.44 -5.17 7.48
CA GLY A 176 10.28 -3.96 7.58
C GLY A 176 10.56 -3.29 6.23
N VAL A 177 9.84 -3.66 5.17
CA VAL A 177 10.06 -3.11 3.83
C VAL A 177 9.36 -1.77 3.68
N THR A 178 9.88 -0.93 2.78
CA THR A 178 9.16 0.24 2.28
C THR A 178 8.83 -0.03 0.82
N VAL A 179 7.56 0.07 0.42
CA VAL A 179 7.14 -0.14 -0.97
C VAL A 179 6.40 1.10 -1.46
N ARG A 180 6.99 1.81 -2.43
CA ARG A 180 6.49 3.15 -2.75
C ARG A 180 6.68 3.65 -4.17
N ASP A 181 5.95 4.73 -4.45
CA ASP A 181 6.11 5.58 -5.63
C ASP A 181 6.04 4.75 -6.91
N SER A 182 4.95 4.01 -7.09
CA SER A 182 4.65 3.46 -8.41
C SER A 182 4.20 4.60 -9.33
N ASP A 183 4.70 4.61 -10.56
CA ASP A 183 4.39 5.68 -11.50
C ASP A 183 4.28 5.10 -12.91
N GLY A 184 3.19 5.42 -13.58
CA GLY A 184 2.93 4.98 -14.94
C GLY A 184 1.64 5.53 -15.52
N HIS A 185 1.49 5.28 -16.81
CA HIS A 185 0.28 5.61 -17.54
C HIS A 185 -0.14 4.40 -18.35
N ASN A 186 -1.44 4.18 -18.48
CA ASN A 186 -1.97 3.12 -19.34
C ASN A 186 -1.92 3.54 -20.82
N ALA A 187 -2.41 2.67 -21.71
CA ALA A 187 -2.40 2.90 -23.15
C ALA A 187 -3.28 4.08 -23.60
N ALA A 188 -4.23 4.50 -22.77
CA ALA A 188 -5.04 5.70 -22.98
C ALA A 188 -4.34 6.99 -22.50
N GLY A 189 -3.19 6.86 -21.83
CA GLY A 189 -2.47 7.99 -21.25
C GLY A 189 -3.05 8.48 -19.92
N LEU A 190 -3.82 7.65 -19.22
CA LEU A 190 -4.35 7.93 -17.89
C LEU A 190 -3.37 7.42 -16.82
N PRO A 191 -3.23 8.13 -15.68
CA PRO A 191 -2.34 7.72 -14.60
C PRO A 191 -2.83 6.41 -13.97
N VAL A 192 -1.92 5.46 -13.80
CA VAL A 192 -2.16 4.18 -13.12
C VAL A 192 -0.95 3.79 -12.29
N GLY A 193 -1.18 3.02 -11.23
CA GLY A 193 -0.14 2.52 -10.34
C GLY A 193 -0.01 1.00 -10.37
N CYS A 194 1.03 0.53 -9.69
CA CYS A 194 1.18 -0.89 -9.36
C CYS A 194 0.50 -1.21 -8.02
N TYR A 195 0.31 -2.49 -7.74
CA TYR A 195 0.11 -2.95 -6.37
C TYR A 195 1.40 -2.76 -5.56
N GLY A 196 1.31 -2.32 -4.31
CA GLY A 196 2.45 -2.27 -3.40
C GLY A 196 2.96 -3.68 -3.09
N VAL A 197 2.19 -4.43 -2.30
CA VAL A 197 2.43 -5.85 -2.03
C VAL A 197 1.22 -6.67 -2.47
N LEU A 198 1.43 -7.59 -3.40
CA LEU A 198 0.38 -8.47 -3.92
C LEU A 198 0.69 -9.92 -3.57
N VAL A 199 -0.21 -10.56 -2.81
CA VAL A 199 -0.18 -11.99 -2.49
C VAL A 199 -1.20 -12.69 -3.37
N THR A 200 -0.77 -13.51 -4.32
CA THR A 200 -1.64 -14.21 -5.27
C THR A 200 -1.55 -15.71 -5.08
N ASP A 201 -2.71 -16.38 -4.93
CA ASP A 201 -2.83 -17.85 -4.85
C ASP A 201 -1.85 -18.50 -3.85
N SER A 202 -1.61 -17.82 -2.72
CA SER A 202 -0.56 -18.19 -1.77
C SER A 202 -1.09 -18.40 -0.36
N THR A 203 -0.36 -19.16 0.46
CA THR A 203 -0.73 -19.52 1.84
C THR A 203 0.44 -19.30 2.80
N ASP A 204 0.18 -19.17 4.11
CA ASP A 204 1.22 -18.96 5.12
C ASP A 204 2.17 -17.79 4.78
N VAL A 205 1.62 -16.64 4.39
CA VAL A 205 2.38 -15.42 4.03
C VAL A 205 2.19 -14.35 5.10
N HIS A 206 3.29 -13.84 5.64
CA HIS A 206 3.24 -12.77 6.65
C HIS A 206 3.80 -11.48 6.05
N VAL A 207 2.98 -10.43 5.99
CA VAL A 207 3.40 -9.07 5.60
C VAL A 207 3.32 -8.20 6.86
N THR A 208 4.46 -7.76 7.37
CA THR A 208 4.53 -7.16 8.71
C THR A 208 5.42 -5.93 8.79
N LYS A 209 5.09 -4.96 9.65
CA LYS A 209 5.99 -3.84 9.99
C LYS A 209 6.51 -3.09 8.77
N SER A 210 5.70 -3.04 7.73
CA SER A 210 6.07 -2.47 6.44
C SER A 210 5.35 -1.15 6.23
N ASP A 211 5.96 -0.31 5.42
CA ASP A 211 5.50 1.03 5.08
C ASP A 211 5.18 1.06 3.58
N VAL A 212 3.91 1.23 3.21
CA VAL A 212 3.43 1.03 1.83
C VAL A 212 2.60 2.23 1.37
N TYR A 213 3.12 3.02 0.44
CA TYR A 213 2.51 4.31 0.07
C TYR A 213 2.80 4.81 -1.35
N HIS A 214 1.96 5.71 -1.87
CA HIS A 214 2.03 6.22 -3.25
C HIS A 214 2.05 5.11 -4.31
N ASN A 215 1.17 4.12 -4.17
CA ASN A 215 0.96 3.08 -5.17
C ASN A 215 -0.49 3.10 -5.68
N GLY A 216 -0.77 2.28 -6.70
CA GLY A 216 -2.12 2.06 -7.22
C GLY A 216 -3.03 1.30 -6.25
N ALA A 217 -2.45 0.49 -5.37
CA ALA A 217 -3.08 -0.13 -4.22
C ALA A 217 -2.00 -0.50 -3.19
N GLY A 218 -2.33 -0.59 -1.91
CA GLY A 218 -1.38 -0.93 -0.86
C GLY A 218 -1.05 -2.43 -0.78
N ILE A 219 -1.62 -3.13 0.20
CA ILE A 219 -1.38 -4.57 0.45
C ILE A 219 -2.63 -5.38 0.11
N VAL A 220 -2.50 -6.28 -0.86
CA VAL A 220 -3.62 -7.02 -1.45
C VAL A 220 -3.39 -8.52 -1.36
N VAL A 221 -4.40 -9.25 -0.90
CA VAL A 221 -4.47 -10.72 -0.97
C VAL A 221 -5.49 -11.11 -2.02
N SER A 222 -5.09 -11.82 -3.06
CA SER A 222 -5.95 -12.12 -4.20
C SER A 222 -5.90 -13.58 -4.65
N GLY A 223 -6.99 -14.07 -5.21
CA GLY A 223 -7.12 -15.41 -5.78
C GLY A 223 -7.47 -16.49 -4.75
N GLY A 224 -7.27 -17.75 -5.13
CA GLY A 224 -7.73 -18.93 -4.41
C GLY A 224 -6.93 -19.30 -3.15
N GLY A 225 -5.97 -18.48 -2.73
CA GLY A 225 -5.20 -18.65 -1.49
C GLY A 225 -5.79 -17.88 -0.30
N GLY A 226 -4.95 -17.59 0.70
CA GLY A 226 -5.31 -16.74 1.84
C GLY A 226 -5.22 -17.41 3.22
N ARG A 227 -5.23 -18.74 3.30
CA ARG A 227 -5.08 -19.47 4.57
C ARG A 227 -3.69 -19.24 5.14
N GLY A 228 -3.64 -18.84 6.40
CA GLY A 228 -2.39 -18.51 7.09
C GLY A 228 -1.74 -17.22 6.61
N VAL A 229 -2.42 -16.43 5.75
CA VAL A 229 -1.93 -15.10 5.38
C VAL A 229 -2.25 -14.11 6.49
N LEU A 230 -1.24 -13.38 6.94
CA LEU A 230 -1.31 -12.40 8.02
C LEU A 230 -0.70 -11.07 7.55
N VAL A 231 -1.51 -10.02 7.52
CA VAL A 231 -1.10 -8.64 7.27
C VAL A 231 -1.19 -7.90 8.60
N ASP A 232 -0.04 -7.69 9.24
CA ASP A 232 0.04 -7.32 10.66
C ASP A 232 0.99 -6.14 10.93
N ASP A 233 0.54 -5.13 11.66
CA ASP A 233 1.39 -4.02 12.13
C ASP A 233 2.07 -3.25 10.98
N ASN A 234 1.36 -3.01 9.87
CA ASN A 234 1.86 -2.22 8.75
C ASN A 234 1.32 -0.79 8.79
N ASP A 235 2.06 0.15 8.20
CA ASP A 235 1.62 1.50 7.88
C ASP A 235 1.33 1.56 6.37
N VAL A 236 0.06 1.77 6.00
CA VAL A 236 -0.39 1.73 4.61
C VAL A 236 -1.15 2.99 4.30
N HIS A 237 -0.51 3.90 3.58
CA HIS A 237 -1.00 5.26 3.50
C HIS A 237 -0.78 5.93 2.16
N ASP A 238 -1.52 7.00 1.87
CA ASP A 238 -1.30 7.86 0.71
C ASP A 238 -1.20 7.08 -0.62
N GLN A 239 -1.99 6.03 -0.81
CA GLN A 239 -2.25 5.52 -2.17
C GLN A 239 -2.90 6.67 -2.94
N ASN A 240 -2.25 7.14 -4.00
CA ASN A 240 -2.52 8.42 -4.65
C ASN A 240 -2.80 8.30 -6.16
N VAL A 241 -2.95 7.07 -6.64
CA VAL A 241 -3.31 6.68 -7.99
C VAL A 241 -4.08 5.36 -7.89
N ILE A 242 -4.80 4.95 -8.94
CA ILE A 242 -5.56 3.70 -8.98
C ILE A 242 -4.89 2.63 -9.85
N ILE A 243 -5.33 1.38 -9.75
CA ILE A 243 -4.77 0.24 -10.51
C ILE A 243 -5.26 0.28 -11.95
N TRP A 244 -6.55 0.51 -12.13
CA TRP A 244 -7.21 0.59 -13.42
C TRP A 244 -7.96 1.90 -13.54
N ASN A 245 -7.66 2.66 -14.59
CA ASN A 245 -8.22 3.98 -14.87
C ASN A 245 -8.69 4.07 -16.32
N SER A 246 -9.93 4.48 -16.54
CA SER A 246 -10.64 4.32 -17.79
C SER A 246 -11.68 5.43 -17.94
N ALA A 247 -11.96 5.84 -19.18
CA ALA A 247 -13.06 6.78 -19.44
C ALA A 247 -14.42 6.08 -19.54
N ALA A 248 -14.45 4.74 -19.51
CA ALA A 248 -15.69 4.00 -19.41
C ALA A 248 -16.27 4.19 -18.00
N PRO A 249 -17.59 4.21 -17.86
CA PRO A 249 -18.20 4.32 -16.55
C PRO A 249 -18.14 2.99 -15.81
N ASP A 250 -17.94 3.10 -14.51
CA ASP A 250 -18.06 2.05 -13.51
C ASP A 250 -17.10 0.86 -13.68
N ASP A 251 -15.88 1.12 -14.16
CA ASP A 251 -14.83 0.09 -14.31
C ASP A 251 -13.50 0.42 -13.63
N ASP A 252 -13.32 1.64 -13.13
CA ASP A 252 -12.15 2.05 -12.36
C ASP A 252 -12.05 1.29 -11.03
N PHE A 253 -10.83 0.94 -10.63
CA PHE A 253 -10.56 0.38 -9.31
C PHE A 253 -9.11 0.62 -8.86
N GLY A 254 -8.91 0.75 -7.56
CA GLY A 254 -7.60 0.96 -6.95
C GLY A 254 -7.68 2.01 -5.86
N GLY A 255 -6.57 2.68 -5.55
CA GLY A 255 -6.52 3.74 -4.55
C GLY A 255 -6.72 3.24 -3.11
N TYR A 256 -6.98 1.95 -2.89
CA TYR A 256 -7.23 1.39 -1.57
C TYR A 256 -5.95 0.95 -0.85
N GLY A 257 -5.95 1.09 0.48
CA GLY A 257 -4.85 0.68 1.33
C GLY A 257 -4.73 -0.85 1.44
N LEU A 258 -5.79 -1.52 1.85
CA LEU A 258 -5.82 -2.98 2.01
C LEU A 258 -6.84 -3.60 1.06
N ALA A 259 -6.65 -4.85 0.63
CA ALA A 259 -7.74 -5.58 -0.01
C ALA A 259 -7.65 -7.10 0.12
N ALA A 260 -8.81 -7.74 0.04
CA ALA A 260 -8.91 -9.15 -0.29
C ALA A 260 -9.87 -9.37 -1.46
N THR A 261 -9.39 -10.00 -2.54
CA THR A 261 -10.18 -10.21 -3.76
C THR A 261 -10.18 -11.68 -4.20
N PHE A 262 -11.35 -12.21 -4.56
CA PHE A 262 -11.52 -13.61 -5.01
C PHE A 262 -11.10 -14.69 -4.00
N VAL A 263 -11.04 -14.34 -2.72
CA VAL A 263 -10.64 -15.24 -1.63
C VAL A 263 -11.83 -16.07 -1.15
N SER A 264 -11.68 -17.39 -1.10
CA SER A 264 -12.73 -18.29 -0.59
C SER A 264 -12.24 -19.30 0.46
N GLU A 265 -10.95 -19.31 0.79
CA GLU A 265 -10.42 -20.21 1.81
C GLU A 265 -11.03 -19.95 3.19
N SER A 266 -11.13 -21.00 4.00
CA SER A 266 -11.65 -20.94 5.37
C SER A 266 -10.74 -21.76 6.31
N PRO A 267 -10.10 -21.14 7.31
CA PRO A 267 -10.06 -19.70 7.56
C PRO A 267 -9.35 -18.94 6.44
N GLY A 268 -9.81 -17.71 6.16
CA GLY A 268 -9.19 -16.80 5.21
C GLY A 268 -8.06 -15.95 5.84
N PRO A 269 -7.59 -14.91 5.13
CA PRO A 269 -6.53 -14.03 5.60
C PRO A 269 -6.96 -13.18 6.80
N VAL A 270 -5.97 -12.79 7.59
CA VAL A 270 -6.11 -11.90 8.74
C VAL A 270 -5.40 -10.58 8.49
N PHE A 271 -6.14 -9.47 8.60
CA PHE A 271 -5.62 -8.11 8.58
C PHE A 271 -5.76 -7.53 9.98
N ARG A 272 -4.65 -7.30 10.68
CA ARG A 272 -4.73 -6.77 12.05
C ARG A 272 -3.66 -5.76 12.40
N GLY A 273 -3.96 -4.87 13.35
CA GLY A 273 -2.97 -3.95 13.90
C GLY A 273 -2.39 -2.95 12.90
N ASN A 274 -2.96 -2.84 11.69
CA ASN A 274 -2.44 -1.94 10.66
C ASN A 274 -2.95 -0.52 10.88
N THR A 275 -2.14 0.46 10.51
CA THR A 275 -2.55 1.86 10.36
C THR A 275 -2.77 2.11 8.87
N VAL A 276 -3.98 2.56 8.51
CA VAL A 276 -4.41 2.69 7.12
C VAL A 276 -4.96 4.09 6.90
N GLN A 277 -4.25 4.94 6.16
CA GLN A 277 -4.56 6.37 6.14
C GLN A 277 -4.46 7.05 4.78
N ARG A 278 -5.37 7.99 4.48
CA ARG A 278 -5.25 8.85 3.28
C ARG A 278 -5.12 8.08 1.98
N ASN A 279 -5.78 6.93 1.87
CA ASN A 279 -5.79 6.15 0.64
C ASN A 279 -6.97 6.63 -0.22
N HIS A 280 -6.63 7.29 -1.33
CA HIS A 280 -7.55 7.86 -2.31
C HIS A 280 -6.78 8.22 -3.60
N GLY A 281 -7.20 7.73 -4.76
CA GLY A 281 -6.53 7.90 -6.04
C GLY A 281 -7.42 8.58 -7.08
N GLU A 282 -6.81 9.37 -7.96
CA GLU A 282 -7.55 10.04 -9.05
C GLU A 282 -8.14 8.99 -10.03
N SER A 283 -9.45 9.10 -10.25
CA SER A 283 -10.24 8.26 -11.16
C SER A 283 -10.86 9.14 -12.26
N SER A 284 -10.95 8.62 -13.49
CA SER A 284 -11.49 9.40 -14.61
C SER A 284 -13.01 9.52 -14.58
N ASP A 285 -13.72 8.52 -14.06
CA ASP A 285 -15.17 8.45 -14.05
C ASP A 285 -15.77 8.74 -12.66
N TYR A 286 -15.08 8.37 -11.58
CA TYR A 286 -15.47 8.71 -10.19
C TYR A 286 -14.88 10.03 -9.68
N GLY A 287 -13.85 10.55 -10.35
CA GLY A 287 -13.08 11.72 -9.93
C GLY A 287 -12.03 11.38 -8.87
N ASP A 288 -12.42 10.65 -7.84
CA ASP A 288 -11.55 10.09 -6.81
C ASP A 288 -12.14 8.74 -6.35
N ASP A 289 -11.28 7.73 -6.19
CA ASP A 289 -11.65 6.36 -5.84
C ASP A 289 -10.65 5.75 -4.82
N GLY A 290 -11.08 4.70 -4.12
CA GLY A 290 -10.24 3.91 -3.22
C GLY A 290 -10.77 3.80 -1.80
N GLY A 291 -9.90 3.98 -0.81
CA GLY A 291 -10.27 3.91 0.59
C GLY A 291 -9.41 3.01 1.46
N GLY A 292 -9.89 2.68 2.65
CA GLY A 292 -9.16 1.92 3.65
C GLY A 292 -9.00 0.47 3.25
N MET A 293 -10.10 -0.20 2.92
CA MET A 293 -10.08 -1.62 2.59
C MET A 293 -11.16 -2.03 1.59
N GLU A 294 -10.80 -2.82 0.59
CA GLU A 294 -11.77 -3.41 -0.35
C GLU A 294 -11.86 -4.93 -0.21
N LEU A 295 -13.10 -5.45 -0.22
CA LEU A 295 -13.41 -6.87 -0.29
C LEU A 295 -14.25 -7.19 -1.52
N TYR A 296 -13.66 -7.86 -2.51
CA TYR A 296 -14.38 -8.23 -3.73
C TYR A 296 -14.41 -9.73 -3.94
N ASP A 297 -15.60 -10.35 -4.01
CA ASP A 297 -15.76 -11.81 -4.11
C ASP A 297 -14.99 -12.59 -3.02
N ALA A 298 -14.78 -11.96 -1.86
CA ALA A 298 -13.95 -12.48 -0.78
C ALA A 298 -14.79 -12.92 0.43
N SER A 299 -14.38 -14.01 1.10
CA SER A 299 -15.05 -14.60 2.26
C SER A 299 -14.07 -15.00 3.35
N ASN A 300 -14.57 -15.18 4.58
CA ASN A 300 -13.83 -15.67 5.76
C ASN A 300 -12.64 -14.80 6.17
N ILE A 301 -12.73 -13.49 5.94
CA ILE A 301 -11.66 -12.54 6.26
C ILE A 301 -11.79 -12.10 7.72
N THR A 302 -10.67 -12.02 8.45
CA THR A 302 -10.66 -11.38 9.78
C THR A 302 -9.97 -10.03 9.70
N ILE A 303 -10.65 -8.97 10.09
CA ILE A 303 -10.17 -7.59 10.05
C ILE A 303 -10.31 -7.03 11.46
N SER A 304 -9.21 -6.92 12.19
CA SER A 304 -9.29 -6.55 13.60
C SER A 304 -8.20 -5.64 14.11
N GLN A 305 -8.51 -4.77 15.06
CA GLN A 305 -7.50 -3.92 15.71
C GLN A 305 -6.74 -2.99 14.75
N ASN A 306 -7.30 -2.70 13.57
CA ASN A 306 -6.73 -1.74 12.63
C ASN A 306 -7.22 -0.32 12.96
N THR A 307 -6.43 0.68 12.58
CA THR A 307 -6.81 2.08 12.59
C THR A 307 -6.98 2.58 11.15
N PHE A 308 -8.19 2.98 10.79
CA PHE A 308 -8.52 3.61 9.52
C PHE A 308 -8.75 5.11 9.74
N GLU A 309 -8.03 5.96 9.01
CA GLU A 309 -8.12 7.41 9.21
C GLU A 309 -7.98 8.19 7.90
N ALA A 310 -8.86 9.15 7.66
CA ALA A 310 -8.76 10.06 6.51
C ALA A 310 -8.75 9.36 5.14
N ASN A 311 -9.44 8.22 4.98
CA ASN A 311 -9.53 7.49 3.70
C ASN A 311 -10.85 7.87 2.99
N ASP A 312 -11.02 7.63 1.68
CA ASP A 312 -12.32 7.87 1.04
C ASP A 312 -13.45 7.05 1.69
N GLY A 313 -13.20 5.78 1.99
CA GLY A 313 -14.05 4.94 2.84
C GLY A 313 -13.26 4.11 3.85
N VAL A 314 -13.90 3.57 4.89
CA VAL A 314 -13.23 2.64 5.83
C VAL A 314 -13.11 1.26 5.20
N MET A 315 -14.22 0.74 4.69
CA MET A 315 -14.25 -0.55 4.00
C MET A 315 -15.42 -0.61 3.02
N GLU A 316 -15.18 -1.16 1.84
CA GLU A 316 -16.23 -1.56 0.91
C GLU A 316 -16.21 -3.07 0.65
N THR A 317 -17.40 -3.65 0.45
CA THR A 317 -17.57 -5.04 0.04
C THR A 317 -18.38 -5.13 -1.24
N GLY A 318 -18.01 -6.02 -2.16
CA GLY A 318 -18.76 -6.32 -3.39
C GLY A 318 -18.60 -7.79 -3.82
N THR A 319 -19.45 -8.23 -4.73
CA THR A 319 -19.41 -9.58 -5.28
C THR A 319 -19.95 -9.65 -6.71
N SER A 320 -19.36 -10.50 -7.53
CA SER A 320 -19.92 -10.87 -8.84
C SER A 320 -21.07 -11.90 -8.73
N GLY A 321 -21.42 -12.32 -7.52
CA GLY A 321 -22.34 -13.41 -7.22
C GLY A 321 -21.71 -14.80 -7.27
N ARG A 322 -20.42 -14.91 -7.61
CA ARG A 322 -19.67 -16.18 -7.60
C ARG A 322 -19.26 -16.63 -6.20
N SER A 323 -18.98 -15.67 -5.33
CA SER A 323 -18.63 -15.90 -3.93
C SER A 323 -19.83 -15.58 -3.04
N ALA A 324 -19.94 -16.25 -1.89
CA ALA A 324 -20.98 -15.94 -0.91
C ALA A 324 -20.76 -14.57 -0.26
N CYS A 325 -19.54 -14.03 -0.34
CA CYS A 325 -19.10 -12.84 0.38
C CYS A 325 -19.54 -12.94 1.85
N GLY A 326 -19.02 -13.95 2.54
CA GLY A 326 -19.57 -14.36 3.82
C GLY A 326 -18.54 -14.76 4.86
N GLY A 327 -18.98 -14.80 6.12
CA GLY A 327 -18.16 -15.20 7.26
C GLY A 327 -17.02 -14.24 7.61
N THR A 328 -17.01 -13.03 7.05
CA THR A 328 -16.05 -11.99 7.40
C THR A 328 -16.32 -11.43 8.81
N VAL A 329 -15.27 -11.14 9.55
CA VAL A 329 -15.33 -10.50 10.87
C VAL A 329 -14.57 -9.17 10.80
N PHE A 330 -15.25 -8.07 11.12
CA PHE A 330 -14.68 -6.74 11.26
C PHE A 330 -14.85 -6.30 12.72
N SER A 331 -13.81 -6.45 13.54
CA SER A 331 -13.93 -6.25 14.98
C SER A 331 -12.82 -5.44 15.63
N ASP A 332 -13.16 -4.67 16.67
CA ASP A 332 -12.18 -3.92 17.47
C ASP A 332 -11.32 -2.94 16.65
N ASN A 333 -11.82 -2.47 15.50
CA ASN A 333 -11.13 -1.47 14.68
C ASN A 333 -11.52 -0.06 15.11
N LYS A 334 -10.63 0.90 14.81
CA LYS A 334 -10.86 2.33 14.99
C LYS A 334 -10.97 3.00 13.63
N ALA A 335 -12.06 3.72 13.38
CA ALA A 335 -12.27 4.52 12.19
C ALA A 335 -12.40 6.00 12.56
N ILE A 336 -11.65 6.88 11.90
CA ILE A 336 -11.54 8.31 12.23
C ILE A 336 -11.72 9.15 10.97
N GLY A 337 -12.78 9.96 10.95
CA GLY A 337 -13.06 10.91 9.88
C GLY A 337 -12.52 12.29 10.23
N THR A 338 -11.77 12.87 9.31
CA THR A 338 -11.01 14.11 9.50
C THR A 338 -11.57 15.26 8.65
N GLY A 339 -12.17 14.98 7.48
CA GLY A 339 -12.65 15.99 6.53
C GLY A 339 -14.17 16.01 6.31
N PRO A 340 -14.67 16.91 5.44
CA PRO A 340 -16.07 16.93 5.00
C PRO A 340 -16.33 16.18 3.68
N ASP A 341 -15.30 15.97 2.85
CA ASP A 341 -15.45 15.55 1.44
C ASP A 341 -15.18 14.05 1.21
N PHE A 342 -14.31 13.46 2.04
CA PHE A 342 -13.90 12.06 2.09
C PHE A 342 -14.18 11.52 3.51
N ASP A 343 -14.09 10.21 3.77
CA ASP A 343 -14.42 9.52 5.04
C ASP A 343 -15.85 8.96 5.13
N THR A 344 -16.25 8.12 4.17
CA THR A 344 -17.36 7.18 4.39
C THR A 344 -16.96 6.08 5.39
N GLY A 345 -17.94 5.54 6.11
CA GLY A 345 -17.70 4.40 6.99
C GLY A 345 -17.65 3.08 6.21
N LEU A 346 -18.49 2.13 6.59
CA LEU A 346 -18.57 0.84 5.90
C LEU A 346 -19.65 0.87 4.80
N VAL A 347 -19.28 0.47 3.59
CA VAL A 347 -20.19 0.21 2.47
C VAL A 347 -20.34 -1.31 2.31
N LEU A 348 -21.49 -1.84 2.71
CA LEU A 348 -21.76 -3.27 2.62
C LEU A 348 -22.70 -3.55 1.44
N ARG A 349 -22.14 -3.95 0.30
CA ARG A 349 -22.90 -4.52 -0.81
C ARG A 349 -23.10 -6.03 -0.70
N CYS A 350 -22.31 -6.72 0.14
CA CYS A 350 -22.47 -8.13 0.45
C CYS A 350 -21.88 -8.45 1.84
N GLY A 351 -22.20 -9.59 2.43
CA GLY A 351 -21.74 -9.89 3.79
C GLY A 351 -22.50 -10.99 4.52
N THR A 352 -22.81 -12.10 3.85
CA THR A 352 -23.61 -13.18 4.47
C THR A 352 -22.94 -13.70 5.75
N GLY A 353 -23.63 -13.60 6.88
CA GLY A 353 -23.10 -14.01 8.19
C GLY A 353 -21.90 -13.19 8.67
N MET A 354 -21.68 -11.99 8.11
CA MET A 354 -20.61 -11.09 8.54
C MET A 354 -20.86 -10.59 9.97
N VAL A 355 -19.79 -10.42 10.75
CA VAL A 355 -19.86 -9.86 12.11
C VAL A 355 -19.09 -8.55 12.15
N ILE A 356 -19.76 -7.47 12.53
CA ILE A 356 -19.17 -6.14 12.72
C ILE A 356 -19.36 -5.76 14.19
N SER A 357 -18.31 -5.84 14.99
CA SER A 357 -18.45 -5.69 16.45
C SER A 357 -17.30 -5.04 17.19
N GLY A 358 -17.62 -4.27 18.23
CA GLY A 358 -16.60 -3.69 19.11
C GLY A 358 -15.78 -2.58 18.47
N ASN A 359 -16.20 -2.05 17.31
CA ASN A 359 -15.46 -1.01 16.61
C ASN A 359 -15.82 0.38 17.15
N THR A 360 -14.89 1.33 17.00
CA THR A 360 -15.15 2.75 17.25
C THR A 360 -15.12 3.52 15.94
N PHE A 361 -16.21 4.21 15.61
CA PHE A 361 -16.30 5.14 14.49
C PHE A 361 -16.40 6.57 15.02
N THR A 362 -15.50 7.44 14.60
CA THR A 362 -15.45 8.83 15.05
C THR A 362 -15.53 9.76 13.85
N ASN A 363 -16.55 10.61 13.82
CA ASN A 363 -16.65 11.77 12.95
C ASN A 363 -16.53 11.48 11.44
N MET A 364 -17.09 10.34 10.99
CA MET A 364 -17.29 10.05 9.56
C MET A 364 -17.99 11.23 8.87
N ALA A 365 -17.69 11.46 7.59
CA ALA A 365 -18.10 12.66 6.86
C ALA A 365 -19.46 12.51 6.15
N LYS A 366 -19.75 11.32 5.60
CA LYS A 366 -20.99 11.08 4.83
C LYS A 366 -21.97 10.14 5.54
N PHE A 367 -21.48 8.99 6.00
CA PHE A 367 -22.22 8.03 6.82
C PHE A 367 -21.29 7.09 7.58
N THR A 368 -21.81 6.37 8.58
CA THR A 368 -21.04 5.30 9.26
C THR A 368 -21.28 3.94 8.63
N PHE A 369 -22.52 3.64 8.25
CA PHE A 369 -22.88 2.37 7.62
C PHE A 369 -23.83 2.61 6.45
N LEU A 370 -23.47 2.09 5.29
CA LEU A 370 -24.35 1.94 4.13
C LEU A 370 -24.59 0.44 3.91
N LEU A 371 -25.85 0.02 4.00
CA LEU A 371 -26.28 -1.32 3.59
C LEU A 371 -26.99 -1.19 2.25
N GLN A 372 -26.36 -1.69 1.19
CA GLN A 372 -26.87 -1.57 -0.17
C GLN A 372 -27.00 -2.95 -0.81
N THR A 373 -28.23 -3.47 -0.92
CA THR A 373 -28.48 -4.84 -1.45
C THR A 373 -29.00 -4.80 -2.89
N GLY A 374 -28.59 -3.80 -3.66
CA GLY A 374 -29.05 -3.55 -5.03
C GLY A 374 -28.03 -2.81 -5.87
N GLY A 375 -28.18 -2.92 -7.19
CA GLY A 375 -27.21 -2.41 -8.16
C GLY A 375 -26.12 -3.43 -8.46
N ASP A 376 -25.13 -2.98 -9.21
CA ASP A 376 -23.98 -3.80 -9.56
C ASP A 376 -23.15 -4.15 -8.32
N PHE A 377 -22.50 -5.31 -8.36
CA PHE A 377 -21.69 -5.87 -7.26
C PHE A 377 -22.44 -6.22 -5.97
N ALA A 378 -23.77 -6.03 -5.92
CA ALA A 378 -24.57 -6.35 -4.76
C ALA A 378 -24.83 -7.85 -4.61
N GLY A 379 -24.69 -8.34 -3.38
CA GLY A 379 -24.97 -9.70 -2.98
C GLY A 379 -25.88 -9.76 -1.76
N LYS A 380 -25.87 -10.91 -1.08
CA LYS A 380 -26.62 -11.11 0.16
C LYS A 380 -25.87 -10.56 1.36
N ILE A 381 -26.62 -9.93 2.27
CA ILE A 381 -26.19 -9.57 3.64
C ILE A 381 -27.04 -10.33 4.68
N ASP A 382 -27.47 -11.54 4.34
CA ASP A 382 -28.28 -12.38 5.23
C ASP A 382 -27.47 -12.79 6.46
N GLY A 383 -28.07 -12.74 7.64
CA GLY A 383 -27.43 -13.17 8.90
C GLY A 383 -26.30 -12.26 9.40
N THR A 384 -26.04 -11.12 8.76
CA THR A 384 -25.05 -10.14 9.22
C THR A 384 -25.42 -9.63 10.63
N ARG A 385 -24.43 -9.47 11.51
CA ARG A 385 -24.59 -8.92 12.86
C ARG A 385 -23.74 -7.68 13.03
N ILE A 386 -24.36 -6.56 13.38
CA ILE A 386 -23.69 -5.28 13.65
C ILE A 386 -23.99 -4.88 15.09
N THR A 387 -23.04 -5.11 15.99
CA THR A 387 -23.29 -5.06 17.43
C THR A 387 -22.14 -4.55 18.27
N GLY A 388 -22.45 -3.82 19.36
CA GLY A 388 -21.42 -3.39 20.31
C GLY A 388 -20.45 -2.34 19.76
N ASN A 389 -20.82 -1.65 18.67
CA ASN A 389 -20.00 -0.59 18.11
C ASN A 389 -20.28 0.74 18.81
N GLU A 390 -19.27 1.59 18.90
CA GLU A 390 -19.39 2.97 19.36
C GLU A 390 -19.28 3.92 18.18
N VAL A 391 -20.24 4.82 18.02
CA VAL A 391 -20.24 5.82 16.95
C VAL A 391 -20.38 7.20 17.57
N THR A 392 -19.37 8.04 17.36
CA THR A 392 -19.45 9.48 17.58
C THR A 392 -19.55 10.16 16.23
N ARG A 393 -20.52 11.06 16.03
CA ARG A 393 -20.79 11.65 14.72
C ARG A 393 -20.72 13.18 14.71
N ARG A 394 -20.54 13.73 13.50
CA ARG A 394 -20.70 15.15 13.20
C ARG A 394 -22.19 15.52 13.06
N ALA A 395 -22.53 16.78 13.32
CA ALA A 395 -23.87 17.31 13.09
C ALA A 395 -24.26 17.19 11.60
N GLY A 396 -25.50 16.76 11.32
CA GLY A 396 -26.00 16.63 9.94
C GLY A 396 -25.51 15.40 9.18
N VAL A 397 -24.61 14.59 9.75
CA VAL A 397 -24.14 13.34 9.12
C VAL A 397 -24.98 12.15 9.59
N ALA A 398 -25.42 11.32 8.64
CA ALA A 398 -26.20 10.12 8.92
C ALA A 398 -25.33 9.04 9.58
N ILE A 399 -25.86 8.27 10.52
CA ILE A 399 -25.19 7.06 11.00
C ILE A 399 -25.41 5.94 9.99
N TRP A 400 -26.67 5.71 9.64
CA TRP A 400 -27.11 4.64 8.77
C TRP A 400 -27.69 5.18 7.47
N ARG A 401 -27.39 4.48 6.38
CA ARG A 401 -28.11 4.54 5.10
C ARG A 401 -28.54 3.12 4.73
N LEU A 402 -29.84 2.89 4.63
CA LEU A 402 -30.37 1.60 4.19
C LEU A 402 -30.94 1.73 2.78
N GLN A 403 -30.41 0.95 1.84
CA GLN A 403 -30.88 0.89 0.47
C GLN A 403 -31.14 -0.57 0.07
N TYR A 404 -32.40 -1.00 0.23
CA TYR A 404 -32.83 -2.33 -0.15
C TYR A 404 -33.51 -2.32 -1.52
N ALA A 405 -33.06 -3.18 -2.45
CA ALA A 405 -33.65 -3.25 -3.79
C ALA A 405 -35.03 -3.93 -3.85
N SER A 406 -35.34 -4.86 -2.93
CA SER A 406 -36.59 -5.62 -2.98
C SER A 406 -37.18 -5.90 -1.60
N ALA A 407 -36.38 -6.46 -0.69
CA ALA A 407 -36.80 -6.80 0.66
C ALA A 407 -35.65 -6.67 1.66
N GLN A 408 -36.01 -6.52 2.93
CA GLN A 408 -35.07 -6.52 4.05
C GLN A 408 -34.32 -7.87 4.11
N PRO A 409 -33.01 -7.88 4.37
CA PRO A 409 -32.22 -9.11 4.48
C PRO A 409 -32.72 -10.02 5.60
N THR A 410 -32.58 -11.33 5.41
CA THR A 410 -33.04 -12.31 6.39
C THR A 410 -32.02 -12.45 7.52
N GLY A 411 -32.46 -12.31 8.77
CA GLY A 411 -31.60 -12.52 9.93
C GLY A 411 -30.53 -11.44 10.16
N LEU A 412 -30.59 -10.31 9.44
CA LEU A 412 -29.80 -9.13 9.77
C LEU A 412 -30.13 -8.67 11.20
N ALA A 413 -29.10 -8.47 12.01
CA ALA A 413 -29.22 -7.99 13.38
C ALA A 413 -28.37 -6.73 13.57
N ILE A 414 -29.03 -5.63 13.92
CA ILE A 414 -28.39 -4.39 14.36
C ILE A 414 -28.85 -4.17 15.79
N GLU A 415 -27.95 -4.26 16.76
CA GLU A 415 -28.29 -4.27 18.19
C GLU A 415 -27.11 -3.85 19.08
N HIS A 416 -27.39 -3.33 20.28
CA HIS A 416 -26.38 -3.02 21.31
C HIS A 416 -25.24 -2.08 20.86
N ASN A 417 -25.50 -1.20 19.89
CA ASN A 417 -24.58 -0.14 19.49
C ASN A 417 -24.81 1.11 20.36
N ARG A 418 -23.76 1.93 20.52
CA ARG A 418 -23.81 3.22 21.23
C ARG A 418 -23.58 4.35 20.25
N TYR A 419 -24.48 5.32 20.23
CA TYR A 419 -24.44 6.47 19.33
C TYR A 419 -24.36 7.79 20.12
N ALA A 420 -23.41 8.65 19.79
CA ALA A 420 -23.22 9.95 20.46
C ALA A 420 -23.09 11.11 19.45
N GLY A 421 -23.71 12.26 19.76
CA GLY A 421 -23.61 13.51 18.98
C GLY A 421 -24.92 14.33 18.91
N PRO A 422 -24.87 15.58 18.39
CA PRO A 422 -26.01 16.53 18.34
C PRO A 422 -27.22 15.96 17.60
N ALA A 423 -28.47 16.41 17.86
CA ALA A 423 -29.71 15.75 17.39
C ALA A 423 -29.90 15.48 15.86
N THR A 424 -30.42 14.28 15.56
CA THR A 424 -30.82 13.58 14.30
C THR A 424 -29.84 13.29 13.15
N GLY A 425 -29.99 12.07 12.60
CA GLY A 425 -29.38 11.54 11.38
C GLY A 425 -29.40 10.00 11.29
N PHE A 426 -30.56 9.35 11.24
CA PHE A 426 -30.67 7.99 10.67
C PHE A 426 -31.35 8.15 9.31
N ALA A 427 -30.83 7.57 8.23
CA ALA A 427 -31.42 7.72 6.91
C ALA A 427 -31.94 6.37 6.39
N ILE A 428 -33.16 6.39 5.86
CA ILE A 428 -33.76 5.27 5.14
C ILE A 428 -33.91 5.69 3.69
N LEU A 429 -33.12 5.09 2.81
CA LEU A 429 -33.18 5.32 1.37
C LEU A 429 -34.17 4.30 0.81
N HIS A 430 -35.45 4.68 0.72
CA HIS A 430 -36.53 3.83 0.16
C HIS A 430 -36.39 3.62 -1.37
N GLY A 431 -35.23 3.16 -1.84
CA GLY A 431 -34.93 3.01 -3.27
C GLY A 431 -34.83 4.33 -4.04
N VAL A 432 -34.76 5.46 -3.35
CA VAL A 432 -34.58 6.81 -3.91
C VAL A 432 -33.26 7.41 -3.43
N SER A 433 -32.71 8.38 -4.18
CA SER A 433 -31.50 9.12 -3.83
C SER A 433 -31.72 10.27 -2.84
N SER A 434 -32.97 10.56 -2.45
CA SER A 434 -33.28 11.61 -1.47
C SER A 434 -33.24 11.08 -0.04
N GLU A 435 -32.41 11.72 0.80
CA GLU A 435 -32.22 11.38 2.20
C GLU A 435 -33.31 12.02 3.09
N ASP A 436 -34.33 11.24 3.46
CA ASP A 436 -35.18 11.59 4.59
C ASP A 436 -34.48 11.12 5.88
N THR A 437 -33.95 12.08 6.65
CA THR A 437 -33.40 11.77 7.97
C THR A 437 -34.52 11.63 9.00
N VAL A 438 -34.46 10.56 9.78
CA VAL A 438 -35.39 10.26 10.87
C VAL A 438 -34.69 10.30 12.23
N THR A 439 -35.49 10.44 13.28
CA THR A 439 -35.04 10.23 14.66
C THR A 439 -34.71 8.76 14.90
N PHE A 440 -33.98 8.47 15.99
CA PHE A 440 -33.70 7.08 16.37
C PHE A 440 -34.99 6.28 16.64
N ASP A 441 -35.98 6.88 17.29
CA ASP A 441 -37.28 6.25 17.50
C ASP A 441 -38.01 6.00 16.18
N GLY A 442 -37.94 6.94 15.24
CA GLY A 442 -38.46 6.77 13.89
C GLY A 442 -37.77 5.64 13.13
N TRP A 443 -36.44 5.54 13.23
CA TRP A 443 -35.65 4.44 12.68
C TRP A 443 -36.09 3.08 13.23
N ARG A 444 -36.22 2.95 14.56
CA ARG A 444 -36.65 1.70 15.20
C ARG A 444 -38.06 1.32 14.79
N ALA A 445 -38.97 2.29 14.73
CA ALA A 445 -40.35 2.06 14.31
C ALA A 445 -40.45 1.63 12.84
N ALA A 446 -39.62 2.21 11.96
CA ALA A 446 -39.64 1.92 10.53
C ALA A 446 -38.93 0.62 10.14
N THR A 447 -37.84 0.27 10.83
CA THR A 447 -36.97 -0.86 10.46
C THR A 447 -37.15 -2.10 11.34
N GLY A 448 -37.63 -1.92 12.58
CA GLY A 448 -37.64 -2.97 13.61
C GLY A 448 -36.26 -3.31 14.17
N PHE A 449 -35.20 -2.61 13.74
CA PHE A 449 -33.83 -2.84 14.20
C PHE A 449 -33.50 -2.01 15.45
N ASP A 450 -32.33 -2.30 16.03
CA ASP A 450 -31.66 -1.44 17.00
C ASP A 450 -32.35 -1.30 18.35
N ALA A 451 -33.21 -2.27 18.70
CA ALA A 451 -33.98 -2.27 19.95
C ALA A 451 -33.09 -2.23 21.22
N GLY A 452 -31.91 -2.84 21.17
CA GLY A 452 -30.93 -2.89 22.29
C GLY A 452 -29.89 -1.77 22.29
N SER A 453 -29.96 -0.82 21.37
CA SER A 453 -28.96 0.25 21.22
C SER A 453 -29.35 1.53 21.95
N SER A 454 -28.38 2.41 22.19
CA SER A 454 -28.58 3.66 22.92
C SER A 454 -28.07 4.88 22.15
N VAL A 455 -28.80 5.99 22.23
CA VAL A 455 -28.37 7.31 21.75
C VAL A 455 -28.19 8.25 22.93
N SER A 456 -27.08 8.98 22.98
CA SER A 456 -26.85 10.08 23.92
C SER A 456 -26.56 11.37 23.16
N ASP A 457 -27.31 12.43 23.46
CA ASP A 457 -26.99 13.80 23.04
C ASP A 457 -25.96 14.34 24.06
N PRO A 458 -24.78 14.86 23.63
CA PRO A 458 -23.77 15.41 24.53
C PRO A 458 -24.23 16.61 25.37
#